data_AF-A0A2M8E6T9-F1
#
_entry.id   AF-A0A2M8E6T9-F1
#
_cell.length_a   1.000
_cell.length_b   1.000
_cell.length_c   1.000
_cell.angle_alpha   90.00
_cell.angle_beta   90.00
_cell.angle_gamma   90.00
#
_symmetry.space_group_name_H-M   'P 1'
#
loop_
_entity.id
_entity.type
_entity.pdbx_description
1 polymer ?
#
loop_
_entity_poly.entity_id
_entity_poly.type
_entity_poly.pdbx_seq_one_letter_code
_entity_poly.pdbx_strand_id
1 'polypeptide(L)'
;MSDTITDFLATHRIHEVECVIPDMTGIARGKILPKDLFLSAGEMRLPKSVLLNTVNGQQPDNGSYVGDTDPDMVCLPDNSTVRLVPWAA
;
A
#
# COMPACT_ATOMS: atom_id res chain seq x y z
N MET A 1 -5.50 24.02 -12.69
CA MET A 1 -4.83 22.89 -13.36
C MET A 1 -5.05 21.70 -12.45
N SER A 2 -5.64 20.62 -12.96
CA SER A 2 -5.80 19.39 -12.15
C SER A 2 -4.42 18.74 -12.09
N ASP A 3 -3.67 19.00 -11.02
CA ASP A 3 -2.34 18.40 -10.86
C ASP A 3 -2.51 16.89 -10.76
N THR A 4 -1.97 16.17 -11.74
CA THR A 4 -2.07 14.71 -11.77
C THR A 4 -1.06 14.10 -10.80
N ILE A 5 -1.31 12.86 -10.35
CA ILE A 5 -0.35 12.14 -9.51
C ILE A 5 1.03 12.04 -10.18
N THR A 6 1.06 11.92 -11.50
CA THR A 6 2.28 11.91 -12.31
C THR A 6 3.08 13.21 -12.17
N ASP A 7 2.40 14.37 -12.22
CA ASP A 7 3.05 15.68 -12.08
C ASP A 7 3.60 15.88 -10.66
N PHE A 8 2.87 15.41 -9.65
CA PHE A 8 3.32 15.45 -8.26
C PHE A 8 4.62 14.64 -8.07
N LEU A 9 4.65 13.41 -8.58
CA LEU A 9 5.81 12.52 -8.46
C LEU A 9 7.03 13.07 -9.25
N ALA A 10 6.79 13.67 -10.42
CA ALA A 10 7.85 14.28 -11.23
C ALA A 10 8.45 15.52 -10.56
N THR A 11 7.60 16.45 -10.10
CA THR A 11 8.02 17.70 -9.43
C THR A 11 8.91 17.44 -8.22
N HIS A 12 8.58 16.41 -7.44
CA HIS A 12 9.33 16.06 -6.23
C HIS A 12 10.45 15.04 -6.46
N ARG A 13 10.71 14.63 -7.71
CA ARG A 13 11.75 13.64 -8.07
C ARG A 13 11.62 12.32 -7.31
N ILE A 14 10.38 11.83 -7.18
CA ILE A 14 10.10 10.59 -6.45
C ILE A 14 10.57 9.37 -7.25
N HIS A 15 11.23 8.43 -6.58
CA HIS A 15 11.66 7.15 -7.16
C HIS A 15 10.83 5.97 -6.64
N GLU A 16 10.31 6.08 -5.42
CA GLU A 16 9.55 5.03 -4.74
C GLU A 16 8.27 5.60 -4.12
N VAL A 17 7.20 4.84 -4.18
CA VAL A 17 5.89 5.18 -3.62
C VAL A 17 5.52 4.12 -2.60
N GLU A 18 5.29 4.53 -1.36
CA GLU A 18 4.74 3.66 -0.33
C GLU A 18 3.21 3.75 -0.34
N CYS A 19 2.55 2.62 -0.58
CA CYS A 19 1.09 2.50 -0.53
C CYS A 19 0.71 1.73 0.74
N VAL A 20 -0.09 2.36 1.61
CA VAL A 20 -0.49 1.76 2.89
C VAL A 20 -2.00 1.75 3.10
N ILE A 21 -2.47 0.75 3.83
CA ILE A 21 -3.83 0.59 4.34
C ILE A 21 -3.76 0.24 5.83
N PRO A 22 -4.76 0.62 6.65
CA PRO A 22 -4.81 0.18 8.04
C PRO A 22 -5.26 -1.28 8.12
N ASP A 23 -4.64 -2.05 9.01
CA ASP A 23 -5.15 -3.37 9.43
C ASP A 23 -6.25 -3.26 10.50
N MET A 24 -6.77 -4.41 10.96
CA MET A 24 -7.82 -4.47 11.99
C MET A 24 -7.40 -3.90 13.35
N THR A 25 -6.10 -3.71 13.58
CA THR A 25 -5.54 -3.11 14.80
C THR A 25 -5.18 -1.63 14.61
N GLY A 26 -5.36 -1.09 13.39
CA GLY A 26 -5.02 0.28 13.03
C GLY A 26 -3.55 0.48 12.63
N ILE A 27 -2.76 -0.58 12.51
CA ILE A 27 -1.36 -0.49 12.08
C ILE A 27 -1.32 -0.35 10.55
N ALA A 28 -0.49 0.57 10.05
CA ALA A 28 -0.29 0.73 8.62
C ALA A 28 0.43 -0.50 8.02
N ARG A 29 -0.17 -1.08 6.97
CA ARG A 29 0.35 -2.21 6.20
C ARG A 29 0.40 -1.84 4.74
N GLY A 30 1.41 -2.31 4.03
CA GLY A 30 1.61 -1.86 2.66
C GLY A 30 2.86 -2.42 2.04
N LYS A 31 3.19 -1.88 0.87
CA LYS A 31 4.49 -2.08 0.24
C LYS A 31 4.97 -0.82 -0.44
N ILE A 32 6.28 -0.76 -0.60
CA ILE A 32 6.97 0.25 -1.40
C ILE A 32 7.04 -0.27 -2.84
N LEU A 33 6.67 0.57 -3.79
CA LEU A 33 6.66 0.29 -5.22
C LEU A 33 7.59 1.28 -5.93
N PRO A 34 8.40 0.84 -6.90
CA PRO A 34 9.05 1.77 -7.82
C PRO A 34 8.02 2.64 -8.53
N LYS A 35 8.30 3.94 -8.71
CA LYS A 35 7.39 4.91 -9.34
C LYS A 35 6.80 4.40 -10.66
N ASP A 36 7.64 3.84 -11.53
CA ASP A 36 7.20 3.41 -12.86
C ASP A 36 6.28 2.18 -12.79
N LEU A 37 6.49 1.30 -11.80
CA LEU A 37 5.58 0.18 -11.53
C LEU A 37 4.25 0.69 -10.97
N PHE A 38 4.28 1.66 -10.05
CA PHE A 38 3.06 2.27 -9.49
C PHE A 38 2.20 2.89 -10.59
N LEU A 39 2.80 3.69 -11.48
CA LEU A 39 2.09 4.36 -12.57
C LEU A 39 1.56 3.39 -13.64
N SER A 40 2.31 2.33 -13.95
CA SER A 40 1.90 1.36 -14.98
C SER A 40 0.89 0.33 -14.49
N ALA A 41 1.01 -0.11 -13.23
CA ALA A 41 0.09 -1.09 -12.66
C ALA A 41 -1.27 -0.47 -12.31
N GLY A 42 -1.29 0.75 -11.76
CA GLY A 42 -2.52 1.43 -11.32
C GLY A 42 -3.21 0.80 -10.11
N GLU A 43 -2.73 -0.34 -9.64
CA GLU A 43 -3.22 -1.07 -8.49
C GLU A 43 -2.07 -1.73 -7.72
N MET A 44 -2.33 -2.05 -6.45
CA MET A 44 -1.41 -2.75 -5.59
C MET A 44 -2.04 -4.07 -5.12
N ARG A 45 -1.29 -5.17 -5.21
CA ARG A 45 -1.71 -6.48 -4.68
C ARG A 45 -1.15 -6.75 -3.29
N LEU A 46 -2.00 -7.17 -2.35
CA LEU A 46 -1.64 -7.56 -0.99
C LEU A 46 -2.44 -8.78 -0.53
N PRO A 47 -1.82 -9.75 0.18
CA PRO A 47 -2.54 -10.88 0.74
C PRO A 47 -3.55 -10.42 1.79
N LYS A 48 -4.68 -11.13 1.95
CA LYS A 48 -5.70 -10.78 2.94
C LYS A 48 -5.18 -10.95 4.37
N SER A 49 -4.29 -11.91 4.59
CA SER A 49 -3.69 -12.19 5.90
C SER A 49 -3.05 -10.97 6.57
N VAL A 50 -2.52 -10.02 5.79
CA VAL A 50 -1.87 -8.81 6.31
C VAL A 50 -2.83 -7.93 7.13
N LEU A 51 -4.14 -7.98 6.86
CA LEU A 51 -5.15 -7.25 7.61
C LEU A 51 -5.39 -7.81 9.01
N LEU A 52 -4.94 -9.05 9.25
CA LEU A 52 -5.24 -9.83 10.45
C LEU A 52 -4.00 -10.05 11.32
N ASN A 53 -2.87 -9.42 11.00
CA ASN A 53 -1.69 -9.49 11.86
C ASN A 53 -2.01 -8.94 13.24
N THR A 54 -1.50 -9.61 14.27
CA THR A 54 -1.58 -9.11 15.63
C THR A 54 -0.73 -7.84 15.80
N VAL A 55 -0.95 -7.10 16.89
CA VAL A 55 -0.20 -5.86 17.20
C VAL A 55 1.31 -6.08 17.31
N ASN A 56 1.74 -7.29 17.70
CA ASN A 56 3.15 -7.69 17.74
C ASN A 56 3.66 -8.33 16.43
N GLY A 57 2.90 -8.21 15.34
CA GLY A 57 3.29 -8.63 13.99
C GLY A 57 3.24 -10.15 13.74
N GLN A 58 2.58 -10.91 14.60
CA GLN A 58 2.41 -12.35 14.40
C GLN A 58 1.21 -12.62 13.49
N GLN A 59 1.30 -13.72 12.74
CA GLN A 59 0.17 -14.23 11.98
C GLN A 59 -0.68 -15.11 12.91
N PRO A 60 -1.91 -14.71 13.28
CA PRO A 60 -2.80 -15.58 14.03
C PRO A 60 -3.34 -16.69 13.13
N ASP A 61 -3.96 -17.71 13.74
CA ASP A 61 -4.76 -18.69 12.99
C ASP A 61 -5.99 -17.99 12.38
N ASN A 62 -5.87 -17.64 11.10
CA ASN A 62 -6.86 -16.88 10.35
C ASN A 62 -7.36 -17.62 9.10
N GLY A 63 -7.07 -18.93 8.99
CA GLY A 63 -7.43 -19.73 7.81
C GLY A 63 -8.92 -19.68 7.48
N SER A 64 -9.79 -19.59 8.50
CA SER A 64 -11.24 -19.41 8.33
C SER A 64 -11.65 -18.12 7.62
N TYR A 65 -10.80 -17.09 7.62
CA TYR A 65 -11.08 -15.77 7.02
C TYR A 65 -10.36 -15.57 5.69
N VAL A 66 -9.13 -16.09 5.56
CA VAL A 66 -8.31 -15.88 4.36
C VAL A 66 -8.41 -17.04 3.36
N GLY A 67 -8.72 -18.24 3.82
CA GLY A 67 -8.70 -19.46 3.02
C GLY A 67 -7.28 -19.99 2.79
N ASP A 68 -7.17 -21.25 2.35
CA ASP A 68 -5.90 -21.98 2.28
C ASP A 68 -4.85 -21.33 1.37
N THR A 69 -5.29 -20.58 0.35
CA THR A 69 -4.42 -19.96 -0.65
C THR A 69 -4.13 -18.48 -0.39
N ASP A 70 -4.81 -17.88 0.59
CA ASP A 70 -4.70 -16.45 0.93
C ASP A 70 -4.60 -15.52 -0.31
N PRO A 71 -5.65 -15.45 -1.15
CA PRO A 71 -5.56 -14.74 -2.41
C PRO A 71 -5.36 -13.23 -2.19
N ASP A 72 -4.59 -12.63 -3.09
CA ASP A 72 -4.32 -11.20 -3.07
C ASP A 72 -5.57 -10.35 -3.30
N MET A 73 -5.71 -9.34 -2.47
CA MET A 73 -6.63 -8.22 -2.63
C MET A 73 -6.14 -7.26 -3.72
N VAL A 74 -7.09 -6.57 -4.36
CA VAL A 74 -6.82 -5.37 -5.18
C VAL A 74 -6.90 -4.15 -4.27
N CYS A 75 -5.80 -3.43 -4.12
CA CYS A 75 -5.76 -2.15 -3.43
C CYS A 75 -5.63 -1.03 -4.46
N LEU A 76 -6.60 -0.12 -4.50
CA LEU A 76 -6.58 1.03 -5.39
C LEU A 76 -6.00 2.25 -4.65
N PRO A 77 -5.07 3.00 -5.27
CA PRO A 77 -4.53 4.19 -4.65
C PRO A 77 -5.57 5.32 -4.63
N ASP A 78 -5.60 6.07 -3.52
CA ASP A 78 -6.35 7.31 -3.41
C ASP A 78 -5.41 8.51 -3.58
N ASN A 79 -5.44 9.11 -4.77
CA ASN A 79 -4.59 10.24 -5.12
C ASN A 79 -4.80 11.48 -4.23
N SER A 80 -5.94 11.60 -3.55
CA SER A 80 -6.19 12.72 -2.62
C SER A 80 -5.34 12.64 -1.34
N THR A 81 -4.76 11.46 -1.06
CA THR A 81 -3.98 11.19 0.17
C THR A 81 -2.47 11.30 -0.01
N VAL A 82 -2.00 11.59 -1.23
CA VAL A 82 -0.57 11.64 -1.56
C VAL A 82 0.15 12.72 -0.74
N ARG A 83 1.32 12.37 -0.22
CA ARG A 83 2.16 13.27 0.58
C ARG A 83 3.61 12.80 0.55
N LEU A 84 4.53 13.74 0.81
CA LEU A 84 5.95 13.41 0.98
C LEU A 84 6.19 12.78 2.35
N VAL A 85 7.10 11.82 2.41
CA VAL A 85 7.58 11.22 3.65
C VAL A 85 8.83 11.98 4.10
N PRO A 86 8.76 12.85 5.13
CA PRO A 86 9.80 13.85 5.38
C PRO A 86 11.13 13.27 5.89
N TRP A 87 11.14 12.03 6.36
CA TRP A 87 12.36 11.36 6.86
C TRP A 87 13.02 10.43 5.84
N ALA A 88 12.39 10.17 4.69
CA ALA A 88 12.87 9.24 3.66
C ALA A 88 13.70 9.96 2.58
N ALA A 89 14.54 10.91 2.98
CA ALA A 89 15.32 11.78 2.10
C ALA A 89 16.40 11.04 1.30
#